data_AF-A0AAV9JG25-F1
#
_entry.id   AF-A0AAV9JG25-F1
#
_cell.length_a   1.000
_cell.length_b   1.000
_cell.length_c   1.000
_cell.angle_alpha   90.00
_cell.angle_beta   90.00
_cell.angle_gamma   90.00
#
_symmetry.space_group_name_H-M   'P 1'
#
loop_
_entity.id
_entity.type
_entity.pdbx_description
1 polymer ?
#
loop_
_entity_poly.entity_id
_entity_poly.type
_entity_poly.pdbx_seq_one_letter_code
_entity_poly.pdbx_strand_id
1 'polypeptide(L)'
;MSERRTVYVVPPPSVAKGVACMTSWAQPAGIKDRVAHPAVQDVRAYLQAFYNGLEVKLLETPALSFNIWDKRARKKPIRPHDLPFISLETDSDAVCIRTRPSHDGVFLGQLNLNDLLDVAMSILPVDAYALVMLVDHDLYEDDDDDFCCGRAYGGSRVAVVSTARYHPLLDTRQQVEREHAWPAAHCRAYTDRCCDEGGVARPSRMKDVVSANEENHEDETPMGAAVVAYNSHRATIGAVETSVSMSALWLGRVCKTASHELGHCFGIDHCVYYACIMQGTAGLSEDARQPPFLCPVDMAKVLRATGVSEREWVEAMLVFCGRFEEDDGLFAAFGAWLRTRLRAHV
;
A
#
# COMPACT_ATOMS: atom_id res chain seq x y z
N MET A 1 0.52 23.67 23.92
CA MET A 1 1.11 22.58 23.13
C MET A 1 0.92 22.95 21.68
N SER A 2 1.99 23.03 20.88
CA SER A 2 1.87 23.23 19.44
C SER A 2 0.98 22.11 18.88
N GLU A 3 -0.05 22.47 18.13
CA GLU A 3 -1.01 21.51 17.58
C GLU A 3 -0.28 20.72 16.49
N ARG A 4 0.00 19.44 16.76
CA ARG A 4 0.65 18.54 15.79
C ARG A 4 -0.27 18.38 14.58
N ARG A 5 0.07 19.00 13.45
CA ARG A 5 -0.85 19.18 12.30
C ARG A 5 -0.25 18.74 10.96
N THR A 6 0.96 18.18 10.98
CA THR A 6 1.70 17.81 9.77
C THR A 6 1.96 16.31 9.70
N VAL A 7 1.56 15.63 8.64
CA VAL A 7 2.05 14.27 8.33
C VAL A 7 3.29 14.39 7.46
N TYR A 8 4.34 13.64 7.80
CA TYR A 8 5.58 13.61 7.03
C TYR A 8 5.70 12.31 6.24
N VAL A 9 6.07 12.42 4.96
CA VAL A 9 6.44 11.30 4.11
C VAL A 9 7.95 11.37 3.88
N VAL A 10 8.68 10.37 4.33
CA VAL A 10 10.11 10.25 4.06
C VAL A 10 10.29 9.49 2.74
N PRO A 11 11.00 10.07 1.76
CA PRO A 11 11.27 9.39 0.50
C PRO A 11 12.18 8.17 0.70
N PRO A 12 12.20 7.21 -0.26
CA PRO A 12 13.14 6.10 -0.24
C PRO A 12 14.59 6.57 -0.04
N PRO A 13 15.33 5.99 0.92
CA PRO A 13 16.72 6.39 1.15
C PRO A 13 17.60 6.18 -0.07
N SER A 14 18.53 7.10 -0.29
CA SER A 14 19.53 6.96 -1.36
C SER A 14 20.51 5.82 -1.06
N VAL A 15 21.14 5.25 -2.09
CA VAL A 15 22.16 4.19 -1.93
C VAL A 15 23.55 4.78 -2.21
N ALA A 16 24.43 4.79 -1.20
CA ALA A 16 25.80 5.28 -1.39
C ALA A 16 26.64 4.32 -2.25
N LYS A 17 27.66 4.86 -2.92
CA LYS A 17 28.56 4.09 -3.81
C LYS A 17 29.20 2.86 -3.15
N GLY A 18 29.48 2.94 -1.85
CA GLY A 18 30.08 1.84 -1.08
C GLY A 18 29.19 0.59 -0.94
N VAL A 19 27.88 0.77 -1.08
CA VAL A 19 26.85 -0.29 -1.00
C VAL A 19 26.01 -0.35 -2.27
N ALA A 20 26.59 -0.03 -3.44
CA ALA A 20 25.88 -0.02 -4.73
C ALA A 20 25.19 -1.37 -5.07
N CYS A 21 25.65 -2.48 -4.49
CA CYS A 21 24.98 -3.78 -4.57
C CYS A 21 23.53 -3.76 -4.05
N MET A 22 23.18 -2.84 -3.14
CA MET A 22 21.81 -2.71 -2.63
C MET A 22 20.84 -2.18 -3.68
N THR A 23 21.31 -1.48 -4.71
CA THR A 23 20.43 -1.01 -5.78
C THR A 23 19.78 -2.20 -6.49
N SER A 24 20.47 -3.34 -6.63
CA SER A 24 19.89 -4.54 -7.21
C SER A 24 18.99 -5.31 -6.24
N TRP A 25 18.96 -4.97 -4.94
CA TRP A 25 18.07 -5.61 -3.97
C TRP A 25 16.64 -5.05 -4.04
N ALA A 26 16.46 -3.84 -4.58
CA ALA A 26 15.14 -3.27 -4.86
C ALA A 26 14.51 -3.83 -6.15
N GLN A 27 15.24 -4.66 -6.91
CA GLN A 27 14.80 -5.21 -8.18
C GLN A 27 14.50 -6.71 -8.04
N PRO A 28 13.29 -7.17 -8.42
CA PRO A 28 12.94 -8.58 -8.28
C PRO A 28 13.71 -9.46 -9.27
N ALA A 29 14.15 -10.62 -8.80
CA ALA A 29 14.88 -11.60 -9.59
C ALA A 29 14.03 -12.15 -10.73
N GLY A 30 14.58 -12.12 -11.94
CA GLY A 30 13.94 -12.66 -13.15
C GLY A 30 13.04 -11.69 -13.91
N ILE A 31 12.78 -10.49 -13.37
CA ILE A 31 12.01 -9.44 -14.06
C ILE A 31 12.97 -8.52 -14.82
N LYS A 32 12.85 -8.49 -16.14
CA LYS A 32 13.70 -7.66 -17.02
C LYS A 32 13.04 -6.35 -17.44
N ASP A 33 11.71 -6.33 -17.48
CA ASP A 33 10.95 -5.16 -17.89
C ASP A 33 10.98 -4.09 -16.81
N ARG A 34 11.07 -2.83 -17.24
CA ARG A 34 11.14 -1.69 -16.35
C ARG A 34 9.76 -1.06 -16.23
N VAL A 35 9.09 -1.35 -15.12
CA VAL A 35 7.97 -0.53 -14.63
C VAL A 35 8.55 0.62 -13.82
N ALA A 36 8.02 1.83 -13.98
CA ALA A 36 8.49 2.96 -13.19
C ALA A 36 8.05 2.78 -11.73
N HIS A 37 8.95 3.06 -10.79
CA HIS A 37 8.58 3.10 -9.37
C HIS A 37 7.53 4.20 -9.13
N PRO A 38 6.62 4.01 -8.15
CA PRO A 38 5.70 5.05 -7.74
C PRO A 38 6.45 6.33 -7.33
N ALA A 39 6.08 7.47 -7.89
CA ALA A 39 6.69 8.73 -7.51
C ALA A 39 6.26 9.08 -6.08
N VAL A 40 7.22 9.45 -5.22
CA VAL A 40 6.94 9.83 -3.83
C VAL A 40 5.98 11.03 -3.75
N GLN A 41 6.01 11.92 -4.73
CA GLN A 41 5.11 13.06 -4.84
C GLN A 41 3.66 12.61 -5.03
N ASP A 42 3.42 11.50 -5.72
CA ASP A 42 2.08 10.95 -5.91
C ASP A 42 1.58 10.26 -4.65
N VAL A 43 2.45 9.53 -3.95
CA VAL A 43 2.11 8.97 -2.62
C VAL A 43 1.77 10.10 -1.64
N ARG A 44 2.59 11.15 -1.58
CA ARG A 44 2.33 12.35 -0.75
C ARG A 44 1.00 13.02 -1.13
N ALA A 45 0.71 13.15 -2.42
CA ALA A 45 -0.53 13.75 -2.89
C ALA A 45 -1.76 12.87 -2.56
N TYR A 46 -1.62 11.54 -2.62
CA TYR A 46 -2.68 10.62 -2.21
C TYR A 46 -2.95 10.75 -0.71
N LEU A 47 -1.91 10.71 0.11
CA LEU A 47 -2.02 10.84 1.57
C LEU A 47 -2.58 12.22 1.97
N GLN A 48 -2.24 13.28 1.22
CA GLN A 48 -2.83 14.62 1.39
C GLN A 48 -4.34 14.63 1.16
N ALA A 49 -4.83 13.88 0.17
CA ALA A 49 -6.26 13.73 -0.07
C ALA A 49 -6.92 12.80 0.96
N PHE A 50 -6.24 11.71 1.34
CA PHE A 50 -6.78 10.70 2.24
C PHE A 50 -6.89 11.18 3.70
N TYR A 51 -5.89 11.93 4.16
CA TYR A 51 -5.87 12.57 5.48
C TYR A 51 -6.17 14.07 5.36
N ASN A 52 -7.08 14.44 4.45
CA ASN A 52 -7.48 15.82 4.18
C ASN A 52 -7.78 16.58 5.48
N GLY A 53 -7.27 17.81 5.58
CA GLY A 53 -7.28 18.64 6.79
C GLY A 53 -5.94 18.69 7.53
N LEU A 54 -5.07 17.68 7.37
CA LEU A 54 -3.67 17.74 7.81
C LEU A 54 -2.78 18.14 6.64
N GLU A 55 -1.71 18.87 6.91
CA GLU A 55 -0.69 19.17 5.90
C GLU A 55 0.21 17.94 5.70
N VAL A 56 0.46 17.52 4.47
CA VAL A 56 1.35 16.38 4.18
C VAL A 56 2.61 16.86 3.45
N LYS A 57 3.76 16.75 4.13
CA LYS A 57 5.06 17.23 3.63
C LYS A 57 5.99 16.07 3.30
N LEU A 58 6.89 16.30 2.34
CA LEU A 58 8.07 15.46 2.22
C LEU A 58 9.07 15.87 3.29
N LEU A 59 9.64 14.90 3.99
CA LEU A 59 10.78 15.12 4.87
C LEU A 59 12.07 14.87 4.10
N GLU A 60 12.63 15.94 3.53
CA GLU A 60 13.87 15.86 2.75
C GLU A 60 15.13 16.00 3.62
N THR A 61 14.97 16.52 4.84
CA THR A 61 16.05 16.70 5.83
C THR A 61 15.67 16.01 7.15
N PRO A 62 16.51 15.09 7.67
CA PRO A 62 17.80 14.66 7.13
C PRO A 62 17.67 13.84 5.84
N ALA A 63 18.66 13.98 4.95
CA ALA A 63 18.69 13.20 3.71
C ALA A 63 19.21 11.79 3.98
N LEU A 64 18.31 10.80 3.98
CA LEU A 64 18.67 9.43 4.35
C LEU A 64 19.51 8.75 3.26
N SER A 65 20.56 8.05 3.69
CA SER A 65 21.41 7.28 2.78
C SER A 65 21.87 5.96 3.38
N PHE A 66 21.73 4.88 2.63
CA PHE A 66 22.35 3.60 2.96
C PHE A 66 23.86 3.65 2.73
N ASN A 67 24.64 3.24 3.73
CA ASN A 67 26.10 3.22 3.68
C ASN A 67 26.68 1.93 4.28
N ILE A 68 28.00 1.77 4.25
CA ILE A 68 28.69 0.65 4.89
C ILE A 68 28.76 0.93 6.40
N TRP A 69 28.25 -0.01 7.23
CA TRP A 69 28.30 0.11 8.69
C TRP A 69 29.73 0.23 9.24
N ASP A 70 30.65 -0.62 8.78
CA ASP A 70 32.04 -0.63 9.24
C ASP A 70 33.04 -0.34 8.10
N LYS A 71 33.62 0.86 8.11
CA LYS A 71 34.67 1.29 7.17
C LYS A 71 36.03 0.64 7.45
N ARG A 72 36.25 -0.02 8.60
CA ARG A 72 37.54 -0.57 9.08
C ARG A 72 37.63 -2.10 9.04
N ALA A 73 36.53 -2.85 8.88
CA ALA A 73 36.51 -4.31 9.03
C ALA A 73 37.08 -5.16 7.87
N ARG A 74 37.54 -4.59 6.76
CA ARG A 74 37.82 -5.40 5.56
C ARG A 74 39.25 -5.96 5.50
N LYS A 75 39.48 -7.10 6.19
CA LYS A 75 40.67 -7.96 5.99
C LYS A 75 40.34 -9.39 5.50
N LYS A 76 39.07 -9.82 5.45
CA LYS A 76 38.68 -11.17 4.98
C LYS A 76 37.75 -11.08 3.76
N PRO A 77 37.87 -12.02 2.80
CA PRO A 77 36.96 -12.09 1.65
C PRO A 77 35.55 -12.44 2.11
N ILE A 78 34.55 -11.72 1.57
CA ILE A 78 33.13 -11.97 1.79
C ILE A 78 32.76 -13.29 1.11
N ARG A 79 32.09 -14.21 1.84
CA ARG A 79 31.50 -15.40 1.21
C ARG A 79 30.28 -14.97 0.40
N PRO A 80 29.92 -15.65 -0.70
CA PRO A 80 28.81 -15.25 -1.58
C PRO A 80 27.44 -15.07 -0.90
N HIS A 81 27.26 -15.64 0.30
CA HIS A 81 26.01 -15.60 1.08
C HIS A 81 26.03 -14.63 2.28
N ASP A 82 27.17 -14.03 2.61
CA ASP A 82 27.25 -13.08 3.72
C ASP A 82 26.87 -11.68 3.19
N LEU A 83 25.63 -11.25 3.43
CA LEU A 83 25.21 -9.88 3.11
C LEU A 83 25.94 -8.88 4.02
N PRO A 84 26.35 -7.71 3.50
CA PRO A 84 27.04 -6.72 4.31
C PRO A 84 26.11 -6.15 5.39
N PHE A 85 26.67 -5.86 6.57
CA PHE A 85 26.03 -4.93 7.50
C PHE A 85 26.02 -3.54 6.88
N ILE A 86 24.84 -2.95 6.82
CA ILE A 86 24.64 -1.61 6.27
C ILE A 86 24.24 -0.64 7.38
N SER A 87 24.54 0.64 7.18
CA SER A 87 24.00 1.72 7.98
C SER A 87 22.92 2.45 7.20
N LEU A 88 21.92 2.99 7.90
CA LEU A 88 21.11 4.10 7.42
C LEU A 88 21.59 5.36 8.10
N GLU A 89 22.25 6.23 7.33
CA GLU A 89 22.82 7.49 7.80
C GLU A 89 21.75 8.59 7.77
N THR A 90 21.66 9.33 8.86
CA THR A 90 20.97 10.61 9.02
C THR A 90 22.01 11.73 9.11
N ASP A 91 21.59 12.99 9.27
CA ASP A 91 22.53 14.11 9.42
C ASP A 91 23.35 14.02 10.73
N SER A 92 22.81 13.39 11.77
CA SER A 92 23.42 13.30 13.11
C SER A 92 23.96 11.92 13.46
N ASP A 93 23.29 10.86 13.01
CA ASP A 93 23.48 9.49 13.49
C ASP A 93 23.50 8.48 12.36
N ALA A 94 24.09 7.32 12.62
CA ALA A 94 24.05 6.15 11.73
C ALA A 94 23.49 4.97 12.51
N VAL A 95 22.41 4.38 12.00
CA VAL A 95 21.78 3.20 12.60
C VAL A 95 22.12 1.97 11.79
N CYS A 96 22.51 0.88 12.46
CA CYS A 96 22.78 -0.39 11.78
C CYS A 96 21.45 -1.01 11.34
N ILE A 97 21.32 -1.31 10.05
CA ILE A 97 20.16 -2.04 9.54
C ILE A 97 20.61 -3.48 9.29
N ARG A 98 19.99 -4.42 10.00
CA ARG A 98 20.21 -5.85 9.81
C ARG A 98 19.68 -6.27 8.44
N THR A 99 20.43 -7.14 7.77
CA THR A 99 20.10 -7.64 6.44
C THR A 99 20.08 -9.16 6.44
N ARG A 100 19.22 -9.75 5.60
CA ARG A 100 19.19 -11.20 5.37
C ARG A 100 18.85 -11.51 3.91
N PRO A 101 19.23 -12.67 3.35
CA PRO A 101 18.71 -13.10 2.05
C PRO A 101 17.19 -13.32 2.11
N SER A 102 16.47 -13.02 1.04
CA SER A 102 15.03 -13.34 0.97
C SER A 102 14.82 -14.86 0.95
N HIS A 103 13.94 -15.37 1.81
CA HIS A 103 13.66 -16.82 1.90
C HIS A 103 13.10 -17.41 0.60
N ASP A 104 12.26 -16.64 -0.11
CA ASP A 104 11.63 -17.05 -1.36
C ASP A 104 12.47 -16.76 -2.63
N GLY A 105 13.64 -16.15 -2.46
CA GLY A 105 14.53 -15.74 -3.56
C GLY A 105 13.89 -14.79 -4.56
N VAL A 106 12.83 -14.03 -4.19
CA VAL A 106 12.27 -12.98 -5.06
C VAL A 106 13.21 -11.80 -5.11
N PHE A 107 13.73 -11.38 -3.95
CA PHE A 107 14.74 -10.34 -3.84
C PHE A 107 16.07 -10.92 -3.34
N LEU A 108 17.18 -10.23 -3.65
CA LEU A 108 18.51 -10.69 -3.23
C LEU A 108 18.75 -10.51 -1.73
N GLY A 109 18.13 -9.50 -1.13
CA GLY A 109 18.28 -9.21 0.30
C GLY A 109 17.09 -8.41 0.82
N GLN A 110 16.81 -8.60 2.10
CA GLN A 110 15.75 -7.94 2.86
C GLN A 110 16.37 -7.09 3.96
N LEU A 111 15.69 -6.00 4.31
CA LEU A 111 16.06 -5.09 5.40
C LEU A 111 15.17 -5.35 6.62
N ASN A 112 15.75 -5.28 7.81
CA ASN A 112 14.95 -5.42 9.02
C ASN A 112 14.07 -4.18 9.24
N LEU A 113 12.78 -4.43 9.40
CA LEU A 113 11.73 -3.43 9.56
C LEU A 113 11.84 -2.68 10.88
N ASN A 114 12.18 -3.38 11.97
CA ASN A 114 12.31 -2.77 13.30
C ASN A 114 13.45 -1.76 13.36
N ASP A 115 14.58 -2.07 12.72
CA ASP A 115 15.72 -1.14 12.64
C ASP A 115 15.35 0.14 11.85
N LEU A 116 14.50 0.03 10.83
CA LEU A 116 13.99 1.18 10.07
C LEU A 116 12.98 2.00 10.88
N LEU A 117 12.14 1.35 11.68
CA LEU A 117 11.22 2.03 12.60
C LEU A 117 11.98 2.81 13.68
N ASP A 118 13.10 2.30 14.18
CA ASP A 118 13.97 3.01 15.11
C ASP A 118 14.54 4.31 14.48
N VAL A 119 14.94 4.26 13.21
CA VAL A 119 15.33 5.46 12.45
C VAL A 119 14.15 6.41 12.27
N ALA A 120 12.96 5.90 11.90
CA ALA A 120 11.77 6.71 11.73
C ALA A 120 11.40 7.46 13.03
N MET A 121 11.56 6.83 14.20
CA MET A 121 11.37 7.46 15.50
C MET A 121 12.40 8.55 15.81
N SER A 122 13.67 8.34 15.44
CA SER A 122 14.73 9.31 15.72
C SER A 122 14.62 10.59 14.89
N ILE A 123 14.05 10.50 13.68
CA ILE A 123 13.89 11.64 12.76
C ILE A 123 12.50 12.30 12.84
N LEU A 124 11.59 11.80 13.67
CA LEU A 124 10.21 12.29 13.77
C LEU A 124 10.17 13.77 14.20
N PRO A 125 9.67 14.69 13.34
CA PRO A 125 9.62 16.11 13.69
C PRO A 125 8.71 16.39 14.89
N VAL A 126 9.03 17.43 15.65
CA VAL A 126 8.30 17.79 16.89
C VAL A 126 6.85 18.20 16.62
N ASP A 127 6.60 18.86 15.49
CA ASP A 127 5.28 19.31 15.02
C ASP A 127 4.54 18.24 14.21
N ALA A 128 5.19 17.10 13.91
CA ALA A 128 4.55 16.02 13.17
C ALA A 128 3.34 15.50 13.94
N TYR A 129 2.23 15.28 13.24
CA TYR A 129 1.15 14.38 13.65
C TYR A 129 1.65 12.94 13.58
N ALA A 130 2.15 12.53 12.41
CA ALA A 130 2.72 11.21 12.15
C ALA A 130 3.80 11.29 11.06
N LEU A 131 4.60 10.24 10.93
CA LEU A 131 5.60 10.07 9.88
C LEU A 131 5.45 8.68 9.23
N VAL A 132 5.52 8.63 7.91
CA VAL A 132 5.62 7.37 7.14
C VAL A 132 6.89 7.41 6.30
N MET A 133 7.72 6.38 6.44
CA MET A 133 8.93 6.20 5.64
C MET A 133 8.66 5.20 4.52
N LEU A 134 8.91 5.60 3.27
CA LEU A 134 8.87 4.70 2.13
C LEU A 134 10.24 4.07 1.93
N VAL A 135 10.28 2.79 1.54
CA VAL A 135 11.51 2.06 1.23
C VAL A 135 11.28 1.21 -0.01
N ASP A 136 12.24 1.17 -0.94
CA ASP A 136 12.12 0.39 -2.19
C ASP A 136 12.59 -1.06 -2.06
N HIS A 137 13.17 -1.41 -0.91
CA HIS A 137 13.70 -2.73 -0.59
C HIS A 137 12.67 -3.60 0.13
N ASP A 138 12.79 -4.91 -0.07
CA ASP A 138 11.99 -5.90 0.63
C ASP A 138 12.31 -5.92 2.13
N LEU A 139 11.32 -6.19 2.98
CA LEU A 139 11.43 -6.06 4.44
C LEU A 139 11.08 -7.37 5.15
N TYR A 140 11.57 -7.50 6.38
CA TYR A 140 11.17 -8.54 7.33
C TYR A 140 11.14 -7.98 8.76
N GLU A 141 10.28 -8.50 9.64
CA GLU A 141 10.22 -8.09 11.03
C GLU A 141 11.04 -9.02 11.92
N ASP A 142 10.79 -10.33 11.79
CA ASP A 142 11.42 -11.40 12.58
C ASP A 142 11.90 -12.60 11.73
N ASP A 143 12.54 -13.57 12.37
CA ASP A 143 13.18 -14.70 11.70
C ASP A 143 12.16 -15.69 11.08
N ASP A 144 10.90 -15.64 11.53
CA ASP A 144 9.82 -16.54 11.10
C ASP A 144 9.01 -15.94 9.94
N ASP A 145 9.07 -14.63 9.73
CA ASP A 145 8.45 -13.97 8.59
C ASP A 145 9.06 -14.40 7.25
N ASP A 146 8.22 -14.47 6.21
CA ASP A 146 8.70 -14.48 4.82
C ASP A 146 9.09 -13.05 4.36
N PHE A 147 8.18 -12.10 4.55
CA PHE A 147 8.36 -10.67 4.26
C PHE A 147 7.28 -9.82 4.94
N CYS A 148 7.50 -8.50 5.00
CA CYS A 148 6.49 -7.52 5.41
C CYS A 148 6.38 -6.39 4.37
N CYS A 149 5.17 -5.91 4.09
CA CYS A 149 4.95 -4.77 3.20
C CYS A 149 4.88 -3.43 3.93
N GLY A 150 4.57 -3.46 5.23
CA GLY A 150 4.52 -2.27 6.07
C GLY A 150 4.34 -2.64 7.53
N ARG A 151 4.64 -1.70 8.41
CA ARG A 151 4.33 -1.76 9.83
C ARG A 151 4.31 -0.35 10.41
N ALA A 152 3.43 -0.16 11.38
CA ALA A 152 3.37 1.05 12.18
C ALA A 152 3.62 0.76 13.66
N TYR A 153 4.37 1.66 14.30
CA TYR A 153 4.35 1.83 15.74
C TYR A 153 3.42 2.99 16.05
N GLY A 154 2.11 2.72 16.05
CA GLY A 154 1.06 3.75 16.14
C GLY A 154 1.21 4.68 17.34
N GLY A 155 1.58 4.15 18.51
CA GLY A 155 1.86 4.95 19.71
C GLY A 155 3.08 5.88 19.57
N SER A 156 4.07 5.49 18.78
CA SER A 156 5.24 6.30 18.42
C SER A 156 4.98 7.21 17.22
N ARG A 157 3.84 7.05 16.54
CA ARG A 157 3.37 7.86 15.38
C ARG A 157 4.29 7.74 14.17
N VAL A 158 4.90 6.57 13.98
CA VAL A 158 5.76 6.26 12.85
C VAL A 158 5.32 4.99 12.14
N ALA A 159 5.50 4.96 10.83
CA ALA A 159 5.28 3.82 9.98
C ALA A 159 6.40 3.66 8.96
N VAL A 160 6.65 2.44 8.52
CA VAL A 160 7.54 2.12 7.39
C VAL A 160 6.73 1.30 6.38
N VAL A 161 6.83 1.62 5.10
CA VAL A 161 6.15 0.91 4.00
C VAL A 161 7.14 0.59 2.89
N SER A 162 7.17 -0.67 2.49
CA SER A 162 7.93 -1.16 1.35
C SER A 162 7.12 -1.08 0.05
N THR A 163 7.77 -0.64 -1.03
CA THR A 163 7.19 -0.71 -2.38
C THR A 163 7.49 -2.04 -3.07
N ALA A 164 8.50 -2.79 -2.61
CA ALA A 164 9.12 -3.91 -3.35
C ALA A 164 8.10 -4.99 -3.77
N ARG A 165 7.34 -5.49 -2.80
CA ARG A 165 6.39 -6.61 -2.98
C ARG A 165 5.14 -6.23 -3.76
N TYR A 166 4.90 -4.94 -3.98
CA TYR A 166 3.77 -4.46 -4.77
C TYR A 166 4.05 -4.34 -6.26
N HIS A 167 5.28 -4.64 -6.70
CA HIS A 167 5.67 -4.60 -8.11
C HIS A 167 4.71 -5.46 -8.97
N PRO A 168 3.97 -4.89 -9.94
CA PRO A 168 2.91 -5.58 -10.68
C PRO A 168 3.36 -6.84 -11.42
N LEU A 169 4.60 -6.87 -11.93
CA LEU A 169 5.14 -8.05 -12.62
C LEU A 169 5.43 -9.24 -11.68
N LEU A 170 5.28 -9.07 -10.36
CA LEU A 170 5.36 -10.17 -9.40
C LEU A 170 4.01 -10.87 -9.18
N ASP A 171 2.91 -10.35 -9.72
CA ASP A 171 1.56 -10.83 -9.39
C ASP A 171 1.38 -12.33 -9.59
N THR A 172 1.85 -12.88 -10.71
CA THR A 172 1.80 -14.31 -10.98
C THR A 172 2.62 -15.12 -9.97
N ARG A 173 3.82 -14.64 -9.61
CA ARG A 173 4.72 -15.32 -8.66
C ARG A 173 4.20 -15.25 -7.23
N GLN A 174 3.52 -14.16 -6.88
CA GLN A 174 2.96 -13.88 -5.55
C GLN A 174 1.48 -14.23 -5.42
N GLN A 175 0.89 -14.86 -6.45
CA GLN A 175 -0.51 -15.27 -6.49
C GLN A 175 -1.50 -14.12 -6.22
N VAL A 176 -1.17 -12.92 -6.69
CA VAL A 176 -2.03 -11.74 -6.58
C VAL A 176 -2.97 -11.71 -7.78
N GLU A 177 -4.21 -12.14 -7.55
CA GLU A 177 -5.23 -12.09 -8.60
C GLU A 177 -5.74 -10.67 -8.81
N ARG A 178 -5.64 -10.17 -10.05
CA ARG A 178 -6.23 -8.89 -10.43
C ARG A 178 -7.73 -9.00 -10.68
N GLU A 179 -8.21 -10.08 -11.28
CA GLU A 179 -9.62 -10.23 -11.68
C GLU A 179 -10.59 -10.13 -10.50
N HIS A 180 -10.22 -10.71 -9.36
CA HIS A 180 -11.01 -10.70 -8.13
C HIS A 180 -10.40 -9.76 -7.07
N ALA A 181 -9.65 -8.75 -7.47
CA ALA A 181 -9.26 -7.66 -6.58
C ALA A 181 -10.49 -6.81 -6.25
N TRP A 182 -10.40 -5.96 -5.21
CA TRP A 182 -11.43 -4.95 -4.99
C TRP A 182 -11.61 -4.08 -6.25
N PRO A 183 -12.85 -3.76 -6.68
CA PRO A 183 -14.15 -4.04 -6.05
C PRO A 183 -14.79 -5.39 -6.43
N ALA A 184 -14.17 -6.18 -7.31
CA ALA A 184 -14.70 -7.45 -7.82
C ALA A 184 -14.46 -8.67 -6.91
N ALA A 185 -13.90 -8.46 -5.71
CA ALA A 185 -13.56 -9.51 -4.74
C ALA A 185 -14.73 -10.37 -4.26
N HIS A 186 -15.98 -9.95 -4.48
CA HIS A 186 -17.18 -10.71 -4.13
C HIS A 186 -18.04 -11.07 -5.34
N CYS A 187 -17.44 -11.15 -6.54
CA CYS A 187 -18.22 -11.56 -7.71
C CYS A 187 -18.80 -12.99 -7.50
N ARG A 188 -19.93 -13.27 -8.14
CA ARG A 188 -20.63 -14.56 -8.00
C ARG A 188 -19.71 -15.73 -8.31
N ALA A 189 -18.92 -15.63 -9.39
CA ALA A 189 -17.99 -16.69 -9.81
C ALA A 189 -16.92 -16.99 -8.75
N TYR A 190 -16.37 -15.96 -8.11
CA TYR A 190 -15.40 -16.11 -7.04
C TYR A 190 -16.04 -16.74 -5.79
N THR A 191 -17.22 -16.26 -5.41
CA THR A 191 -17.96 -16.80 -4.26
C THR A 191 -18.33 -18.27 -4.47
N ASP A 192 -18.81 -18.61 -5.66
CA ASP A 192 -19.13 -19.99 -6.05
C ASP A 192 -17.89 -20.89 -5.98
N ARG A 193 -16.74 -20.45 -6.52
CA ARG A 193 -15.47 -21.19 -6.46
C ARG A 193 -15.02 -21.45 -5.03
N CYS A 194 -15.04 -20.43 -4.17
CA CYS A 194 -14.65 -20.57 -2.77
C CYS A 194 -15.58 -21.53 -2.00
N CYS A 195 -16.88 -21.52 -2.32
CA CYS A 195 -17.83 -22.47 -1.73
C CYS A 195 -17.62 -23.91 -2.21
N ASP A 196 -17.27 -24.09 -3.48
CA ASP A 196 -17.04 -25.41 -4.09
C ASP A 196 -15.72 -26.04 -3.60
N GLU A 197 -14.67 -25.23 -3.35
CA GLU A 197 -13.39 -25.68 -2.77
C GLU A 197 -13.52 -26.11 -1.28
N GLY A 198 -14.53 -25.59 -0.57
CA GLY A 198 -14.79 -25.91 0.84
C GLY A 198 -15.49 -27.25 1.11
N GLY A 199 -15.83 -28.03 0.08
CA GLY A 199 -16.39 -29.39 0.22
C GLY A 199 -17.77 -29.48 0.90
N VAL A 200 -18.47 -28.37 1.13
CA VAL A 200 -19.82 -28.38 1.70
C VAL A 200 -20.82 -28.64 0.58
N ALA A 201 -21.41 -29.84 0.59
CA ALA A 201 -22.45 -30.22 -0.37
C ALA A 201 -23.60 -29.19 -0.36
N ARG A 202 -23.86 -28.58 -1.50
CA ARG A 202 -25.02 -27.68 -1.69
C ARG A 202 -26.32 -28.47 -1.50
N PRO A 203 -27.27 -28.06 -0.64
CA PRO A 203 -28.64 -28.53 -0.75
C PRO A 203 -29.16 -28.11 -2.14
N SER A 204 -29.89 -29.00 -2.83
CA SER A 204 -30.36 -28.74 -4.19
C SER A 204 -31.17 -27.44 -4.21
N ARG A 205 -30.64 -26.40 -4.88
CA ARG A 205 -31.43 -25.18 -5.10
C ARG A 205 -32.61 -25.52 -5.99
N MET A 206 -33.80 -25.28 -5.46
CA MET A 206 -35.01 -25.15 -6.27
C MET A 206 -34.73 -24.07 -7.32
N LYS A 207 -35.09 -24.33 -8.59
CA LYS A 207 -34.89 -23.36 -9.67
C LYS A 207 -35.59 -22.06 -9.30
N ASP A 208 -34.83 -21.04 -8.90
CA ASP A 208 -35.35 -19.69 -8.81
C ASP A 208 -35.74 -19.27 -10.22
N VAL A 209 -37.04 -19.12 -10.42
CA VAL A 209 -37.62 -18.45 -11.59
C VAL A 209 -37.26 -16.98 -11.41
N VAL A 210 -36.14 -16.56 -12.00
CA VAL A 210 -35.80 -15.14 -12.10
C VAL A 210 -36.83 -14.51 -13.02
N SER A 211 -37.76 -13.78 -12.44
CA SER A 211 -38.72 -12.96 -13.16
C SER A 211 -37.94 -11.84 -13.85
N ALA A 212 -38.02 -11.76 -15.17
CA ALA A 212 -37.24 -10.86 -16.03
C ALA A 212 -37.72 -9.40 -15.97
N ASN A 213 -37.96 -8.86 -14.77
CA ASN A 213 -38.49 -7.50 -14.53
C ASN A 213 -37.89 -6.87 -13.25
N GLU A 214 -36.61 -7.10 -12.95
CA GLU A 214 -35.88 -6.26 -11.99
C GLU A 214 -35.15 -5.17 -12.80
N GLU A 215 -35.61 -3.93 -12.69
CA GLU A 215 -34.83 -2.77 -13.15
C GLU A 215 -33.46 -2.83 -12.44
N ASN A 216 -32.35 -2.77 -13.20
CA ASN A 216 -30.98 -2.91 -12.70
C ASN A 216 -30.59 -1.76 -11.75
N HIS A 217 -31.12 -1.76 -10.52
CA HIS A 217 -30.74 -0.81 -9.46
C HIS A 217 -29.33 -1.07 -8.89
N GLU A 218 -28.67 -2.18 -9.24
CA GLU A 218 -27.31 -2.47 -8.80
C GLU A 218 -26.31 -1.39 -9.28
N ASP A 219 -26.49 -0.87 -10.50
CA ASP A 219 -25.68 0.20 -11.11
C ASP A 219 -25.77 1.54 -10.37
N GLU A 220 -26.81 1.75 -9.57
CA GLU A 220 -27.04 3.00 -8.82
C GLU A 220 -26.35 2.99 -7.44
N THR A 221 -25.89 1.84 -6.97
CA THR A 221 -25.19 1.74 -5.68
C THR A 221 -23.71 2.15 -5.82
N PRO A 222 -23.06 2.65 -4.74
CA PRO A 222 -21.62 2.95 -4.80
C PRO A 222 -20.76 1.74 -5.21
N MET A 223 -21.12 0.54 -4.76
CA MET A 223 -20.35 -0.67 -5.09
C MET A 223 -20.61 -1.14 -6.53
N GLY A 224 -21.86 -1.08 -7.01
CA GLY A 224 -22.16 -1.42 -8.41
C GLY A 224 -21.47 -0.47 -9.38
N ALA A 225 -21.50 0.84 -9.11
CA ALA A 225 -20.75 1.83 -9.88
C ALA A 225 -19.24 1.54 -9.91
N ALA A 226 -18.66 1.12 -8.76
CA ALA A 226 -17.25 0.72 -8.68
C ALA A 226 -16.94 -0.51 -9.55
N VAL A 227 -17.78 -1.55 -9.47
CA VAL A 227 -17.63 -2.80 -10.25
C VAL A 227 -17.77 -2.53 -11.75
N VAL A 228 -18.75 -1.72 -12.17
CA VAL A 228 -18.92 -1.32 -13.57
C VAL A 228 -17.70 -0.58 -14.09
N ALA A 229 -17.19 0.38 -13.34
CA ALA A 229 -15.98 1.13 -13.71
C ALA A 229 -14.75 0.20 -13.79
N TYR A 230 -14.58 -0.68 -12.82
CA TYR A 230 -13.49 -1.66 -12.78
C TYR A 230 -13.49 -2.58 -14.00
N ASN A 231 -14.65 -3.18 -14.31
CA ASN A 231 -14.79 -4.11 -15.43
C ASN A 231 -14.64 -3.40 -16.78
N SER A 232 -15.16 -2.17 -16.91
CA SER A 232 -15.00 -1.37 -18.14
C SER A 232 -13.54 -1.01 -18.39
N HIS A 233 -12.82 -0.61 -17.33
CA HIS A 233 -11.39 -0.33 -17.40
C HIS A 233 -10.61 -1.59 -17.82
N ARG A 234 -10.87 -2.73 -17.17
CA ARG A 234 -10.26 -4.02 -17.53
C ARG A 234 -10.56 -4.46 -18.96
N ALA A 235 -11.78 -4.27 -19.45
CA ALA A 235 -12.13 -4.60 -20.83
C ALA A 235 -11.35 -3.74 -21.84
N THR A 236 -11.02 -2.50 -21.46
CA THR A 236 -10.24 -1.58 -22.30
C THR A 236 -8.75 -1.90 -22.27
N ILE A 237 -8.17 -2.11 -21.07
CA ILE A 237 -6.72 -2.34 -20.89
C ILE A 237 -6.32 -3.80 -21.16
N GLY A 238 -7.22 -4.77 -21.00
CA GLY A 238 -6.97 -6.19 -21.27
C GLY A 238 -6.51 -6.50 -22.70
N ALA A 239 -6.59 -5.54 -23.62
CA ALA A 239 -6.03 -5.62 -24.96
C ALA A 239 -4.54 -5.21 -25.05
N VAL A 240 -4.05 -4.31 -24.19
CA VAL A 240 -2.64 -3.83 -24.15
C VAL A 240 -2.28 -3.35 -22.75
N GLU A 241 -1.61 -4.18 -21.95
CA GLU A 241 -1.02 -3.73 -20.68
C GLU A 241 0.15 -2.76 -20.96
N THR A 242 0.01 -1.50 -20.55
CA THR A 242 1.03 -0.46 -20.76
C THR A 242 1.92 -0.30 -19.51
N SER A 243 3.14 0.20 -19.69
CA SER A 243 4.04 0.53 -18.57
C SER A 243 3.45 1.59 -17.63
N VAL A 244 2.61 2.49 -18.16
CA VAL A 244 1.90 3.53 -17.38
C VAL A 244 0.85 2.87 -16.48
N SER A 245 0.03 1.97 -17.03
CA SER A 245 -0.98 1.25 -16.25
C SER A 245 -0.36 0.40 -15.14
N MET A 246 0.76 -0.29 -15.41
CA MET A 246 1.49 -1.02 -14.38
C MET A 246 2.01 -0.08 -13.28
N SER A 247 2.55 1.09 -13.64
CA SER A 247 3.07 2.05 -12.65
C SER A 247 1.95 2.62 -11.79
N ALA A 248 0.77 2.88 -12.36
CA ALA A 248 -0.42 3.33 -11.63
C ALA A 248 -0.98 2.25 -10.69
N LEU A 249 -1.01 0.98 -11.13
CA LEU A 249 -1.36 -0.16 -10.27
C LEU A 249 -0.41 -0.30 -9.08
N TRP A 250 0.89 -0.14 -9.33
CA TRP A 250 1.89 -0.16 -8.26
C TRP A 250 1.66 0.97 -7.26
N LEU A 251 1.43 2.20 -7.76
CA LEU A 251 1.11 3.35 -6.94
C LEU A 251 -0.13 3.11 -6.07
N GLY A 252 -1.22 2.58 -6.64
CA GLY A 252 -2.47 2.30 -5.90
C GLY A 252 -2.26 1.37 -4.70
N ARG A 253 -1.46 0.32 -4.88
CA ARG A 253 -1.11 -0.63 -3.81
C ARG A 253 -0.28 0.00 -2.70
N VAL A 254 0.73 0.78 -3.07
CA VAL A 254 1.59 1.50 -2.10
C VAL A 254 0.77 2.53 -1.34
N CYS A 255 -0.06 3.32 -2.03
CA CYS A 255 -0.94 4.31 -1.45
C CYS A 255 -1.90 3.69 -0.43
N LYS A 256 -2.51 2.55 -0.76
CA LYS A 256 -3.43 1.86 0.15
C LYS A 256 -2.73 1.39 1.43
N THR A 257 -1.55 0.78 1.28
CA THR A 257 -0.74 0.30 2.42
C THR A 257 -0.23 1.46 3.26
N ALA A 258 0.26 2.53 2.64
CA ALA A 258 0.67 3.75 3.35
C ALA A 258 -0.48 4.40 4.11
N SER A 259 -1.69 4.41 3.55
CA SER A 259 -2.88 4.84 4.27
C SER A 259 -3.22 3.92 5.43
N HIS A 260 -3.13 2.60 5.27
CA HIS A 260 -3.35 1.63 6.35
C HIS A 260 -2.37 1.85 7.51
N GLU A 261 -1.07 1.87 7.25
CA GLU A 261 -0.06 2.02 8.30
C GLU A 261 -0.13 3.40 8.97
N LEU A 262 -0.42 4.46 8.22
CA LEU A 262 -0.71 5.75 8.83
C LEU A 262 -1.96 5.70 9.70
N GLY A 263 -2.98 4.91 9.37
CA GLY A 263 -4.19 4.78 10.18
C GLY A 263 -3.90 4.31 11.59
N HIS A 264 -2.93 3.41 11.76
CA HIS A 264 -2.42 3.02 13.08
C HIS A 264 -1.82 4.21 13.86
N CYS A 265 -1.13 5.14 13.19
CA CYS A 265 -0.65 6.39 13.79
C CYS A 265 -1.76 7.37 14.18
N PHE A 266 -3.00 7.17 13.70
CA PHE A 266 -4.20 7.87 14.14
C PHE A 266 -4.90 7.15 15.31
N GLY A 267 -4.29 6.08 15.85
CA GLY A 267 -4.85 5.29 16.95
C GLY A 267 -5.96 4.34 16.49
N ILE A 268 -5.92 3.90 15.23
CA ILE A 268 -6.89 2.98 14.66
C ILE A 268 -6.25 1.59 14.57
N ASP A 269 -6.75 0.63 15.34
CA ASP A 269 -6.37 -0.78 15.21
C ASP A 269 -6.99 -1.42 13.96
N HIS A 270 -6.64 -2.69 13.70
CA HIS A 270 -7.29 -3.45 12.65
C HIS A 270 -8.82 -3.46 12.82
N CYS A 271 -9.52 -3.13 11.74
CA CYS A 271 -10.97 -3.03 11.70
C CYS A 271 -11.61 -4.38 11.37
N VAL A 272 -12.63 -4.75 12.14
CA VAL A 272 -13.41 -5.99 11.96
C VAL A 272 -14.90 -5.73 11.71
N TYR A 273 -15.30 -4.45 11.64
CA TYR A 273 -16.70 -4.07 11.62
C TYR A 273 -17.33 -4.16 10.22
N TYR A 274 -16.62 -3.65 9.22
CA TYR A 274 -17.10 -3.52 7.84
C TYR A 274 -15.90 -3.62 6.88
N ALA A 275 -16.19 -3.65 5.58
CA ALA A 275 -15.18 -3.42 4.55
C ALA A 275 -14.44 -2.09 4.84
N CYS A 276 -13.15 -2.17 5.12
CA CYS A 276 -12.33 -1.05 5.55
C CYS A 276 -10.88 -1.27 5.13
N ILE A 277 -10.20 -0.20 4.71
CA ILE A 277 -8.75 -0.22 4.45
C ILE A 277 -7.95 -0.64 5.68
N MET A 278 -8.50 -0.45 6.89
CA MET A 278 -7.89 -0.85 8.15
C MET A 278 -8.10 -2.33 8.50
N GLN A 279 -8.70 -3.15 7.62
CA GLN A 279 -8.76 -4.59 7.86
C GLN A 279 -7.34 -5.18 7.89
N GLY A 280 -7.10 -6.09 8.83
CA GLY A 280 -5.84 -6.85 8.86
C GLY A 280 -5.72 -7.73 7.62
N THR A 281 -4.49 -7.89 7.13
CA THR A 281 -4.17 -8.73 5.97
C THR A 281 -3.04 -9.70 6.30
N ALA A 282 -3.20 -10.96 5.92
CA ALA A 282 -2.19 -12.00 6.09
C ALA A 282 -1.35 -12.23 4.82
N GLY A 283 -1.62 -11.51 3.73
CA GLY A 283 -0.86 -11.66 2.49
C GLY A 283 -1.32 -10.75 1.35
N LEU A 284 -0.55 -10.71 0.26
CA LEU A 284 -0.80 -9.80 -0.86
C LEU A 284 -2.10 -10.08 -1.61
N SER A 285 -2.54 -11.34 -1.66
CA SER A 285 -3.80 -11.72 -2.32
C SER A 285 -5.02 -11.27 -1.51
N GLU A 286 -4.96 -11.35 -0.18
CA GLU A 286 -5.96 -10.78 0.71
C GLU A 286 -5.93 -9.26 0.66
N ASP A 287 -4.74 -8.66 0.70
CA ASP A 287 -4.57 -7.22 0.58
C ASP A 287 -5.25 -6.71 -0.70
N ALA A 288 -5.02 -7.32 -1.86
CA ALA A 288 -5.65 -6.92 -3.13
C ALA A 288 -7.19 -6.89 -3.11
N ARG A 289 -7.83 -7.61 -2.18
CA ARG A 289 -9.29 -7.64 -1.99
C ARG A 289 -9.80 -6.58 -1.02
N GLN A 290 -8.92 -5.97 -0.22
CA GLN A 290 -9.30 -4.93 0.73
C GLN A 290 -9.67 -3.62 0.02
N PRO A 291 -10.71 -2.91 0.49
CA PRO A 291 -11.15 -1.66 -0.12
C PRO A 291 -10.15 -0.51 0.12
N PRO A 292 -10.11 0.51 -0.75
CA PRO A 292 -9.24 1.68 -0.60
C PRO A 292 -9.86 2.79 0.28
N PHE A 293 -10.88 2.48 1.08
CA PHE A 293 -11.63 3.46 1.87
C PHE A 293 -11.80 3.05 3.33
N LEU A 294 -12.04 4.03 4.21
CA LEU A 294 -12.41 3.79 5.60
C LEU A 294 -13.90 3.46 5.70
N CYS A 295 -14.25 2.51 6.57
CA CYS A 295 -15.64 2.28 6.94
C CYS A 295 -16.20 3.45 7.77
N PRO A 296 -17.53 3.56 7.97
CA PRO A 296 -18.11 4.67 8.74
C PRO A 296 -17.53 4.85 10.16
N VAL A 297 -17.10 3.76 10.81
CA VAL A 297 -16.49 3.80 12.15
C VAL A 297 -15.12 4.47 12.12
N ASP A 298 -14.24 4.03 11.23
CA ASP A 298 -12.87 4.57 11.16
C ASP A 298 -12.83 5.92 10.44
N MET A 299 -13.75 6.16 9.51
CA MET A 299 -13.96 7.47 8.90
C MET A 299 -14.30 8.51 9.98
N ALA A 300 -15.20 8.20 10.92
CA ALA A 300 -15.51 9.11 12.02
C ALA A 300 -14.27 9.45 12.89
N LYS A 301 -13.36 8.50 13.10
CA LYS A 301 -12.10 8.73 13.82
C LYS A 301 -11.16 9.66 13.05
N VAL A 302 -10.98 9.42 11.74
CA VAL A 302 -10.13 10.26 10.90
C VAL A 302 -10.69 11.67 10.77
N LEU A 303 -11.98 11.84 10.48
CA LEU A 303 -12.63 13.15 10.38
C LEU A 303 -12.54 13.93 11.71
N ARG A 304 -12.63 13.23 12.86
CA ARG A 304 -12.42 13.85 14.17
C ARG A 304 -10.99 14.36 14.35
N ALA A 305 -9.99 13.62 13.88
CA ALA A 305 -8.58 14.00 13.99
C ALA A 305 -8.20 15.12 13.02
N THR A 306 -8.71 15.08 11.79
CA THR A 306 -8.35 16.03 10.75
C THR A 306 -9.18 17.32 10.80
N GLY A 307 -10.42 17.25 11.28
CA GLY A 307 -11.32 18.40 11.44
C GLY A 307 -12.12 18.75 10.17
N VAL A 308 -12.07 17.93 9.12
CA VAL A 308 -12.85 18.13 7.88
C VAL A 308 -14.14 17.34 7.91
N SER A 309 -15.09 17.73 7.05
CA SER A 309 -16.29 16.96 6.78
C SER A 309 -16.03 15.78 5.84
N GLU A 310 -16.91 14.78 5.88
CA GLU A 310 -16.84 13.65 4.94
C GLU A 310 -16.95 14.11 3.48
N ARG A 311 -17.74 15.16 3.21
CA ARG A 311 -17.87 15.74 1.88
C ARG A 311 -16.53 16.28 1.37
N GLU A 312 -15.82 17.05 2.19
CA GLU A 312 -14.49 17.58 1.83
C GLU A 312 -13.47 16.45 1.61
N TRP A 313 -13.56 15.37 2.39
CA TRP A 313 -12.73 14.18 2.17
C TRP A 313 -13.04 13.51 0.83
N VAL A 314 -14.33 13.29 0.50
CA VAL A 314 -14.75 12.69 -0.77
C VAL A 314 -14.30 13.55 -1.96
N GLU A 315 -14.49 14.86 -1.88
CA GLU A 315 -14.07 15.80 -2.93
C GLU A 315 -12.54 15.77 -3.14
N ALA A 316 -11.75 15.76 -2.07
CA ALA A 316 -10.29 15.64 -2.16
C ALA A 316 -9.84 14.31 -2.80
N MET A 317 -10.46 13.19 -2.40
CA MET A 317 -10.15 11.88 -2.96
C MET A 317 -10.55 11.76 -4.44
N LEU A 318 -11.66 12.38 -4.85
CA LEU A 318 -12.09 12.43 -6.25
C LEU A 318 -11.08 13.16 -7.13
N VAL A 319 -10.54 14.29 -6.66
CA VAL A 319 -9.49 15.03 -7.37
C VAL A 319 -8.26 14.15 -7.58
N PHE A 320 -7.85 13.39 -6.57
CA PHE A 320 -6.72 12.47 -6.72
C PHE A 320 -7.04 11.34 -7.71
N CYS A 321 -8.16 10.64 -7.54
CA CYS A 321 -8.52 9.48 -8.39
C CYS A 321 -8.62 9.88 -9.86
N GLY A 322 -9.14 11.08 -10.17
CA GLY A 322 -9.23 11.60 -11.53
C GLY A 322 -7.89 11.74 -12.26
N ARG A 323 -6.75 11.71 -11.55
CA ARG A 323 -5.41 11.75 -12.15
C ARG A 323 -4.96 10.41 -12.73
N PHE A 324 -5.55 9.30 -12.27
CA PHE A 324 -5.09 7.95 -12.56
C PHE A 324 -6.22 6.99 -12.98
N GLU A 325 -7.48 7.44 -13.01
CA GLU A 325 -8.63 6.58 -13.34
C GLU A 325 -8.63 6.05 -14.78
N GLU A 326 -7.91 6.67 -15.69
CA GLU A 326 -7.70 6.15 -17.05
C GLU A 326 -6.64 5.05 -17.08
N ASP A 327 -5.64 5.11 -16.18
CA ASP A 327 -4.47 4.22 -16.19
C ASP A 327 -4.65 2.98 -15.32
N ASP A 328 -5.44 3.08 -14.25
CA ASP A 328 -5.60 2.01 -13.25
C ASP A 328 -7.05 1.78 -12.80
N GLY A 329 -7.41 0.50 -12.70
CA GLY A 329 -8.76 0.06 -12.38
C GLY A 329 -9.15 0.32 -10.92
N LEU A 330 -8.20 0.30 -9.96
CA LEU A 330 -8.48 0.64 -8.56
C LEU A 330 -8.94 2.10 -8.46
N PHE A 331 -8.21 3.03 -9.10
CA PHE A 331 -8.58 4.45 -9.09
C PHE A 331 -9.85 4.73 -9.88
N ALA A 332 -10.09 4.03 -11.00
CA ALA A 332 -11.34 4.11 -11.74
C ALA A 332 -12.54 3.68 -10.89
N ALA A 333 -12.43 2.52 -10.25
CA ALA A 333 -13.45 1.97 -9.36
C ALA A 333 -13.69 2.88 -8.15
N PHE A 334 -12.62 3.37 -7.52
CA PHE A 334 -12.74 4.22 -6.34
C PHE A 334 -13.32 5.59 -6.67
N GLY A 335 -12.93 6.20 -7.80
CA GLY A 335 -13.53 7.42 -8.30
C GLY A 335 -15.04 7.26 -8.55
N ALA A 336 -15.46 6.16 -9.18
CA ALA A 336 -16.88 5.86 -9.38
C ALA A 336 -17.64 5.68 -8.04
N TRP A 337 -17.07 4.93 -7.10
CA TRP A 337 -17.64 4.74 -5.76
C TRP A 337 -17.87 6.08 -5.05
N LEU A 338 -16.86 6.96 -5.06
CA LEU A 338 -16.90 8.29 -4.43
C LEU A 338 -17.95 9.20 -5.08
N ARG A 339 -18.04 9.23 -6.42
CA ARG A 339 -19.02 10.05 -7.16
C ARG A 339 -20.45 9.69 -6.76
N THR A 340 -20.75 8.40 -6.63
CA THR A 340 -22.08 7.93 -6.24
C THR A 340 -22.38 8.27 -4.77
N ARG A 341 -21.41 8.13 -3.87
CA ARG A 341 -21.58 8.55 -2.47
C ARG A 341 -21.88 10.04 -2.32
N LEU A 342 -21.19 10.88 -3.10
CA LEU A 342 -21.41 12.33 -3.06
C LEU A 342 -22.84 12.69 -3.49
N ARG A 343 -23.39 12.01 -4.50
CA ARG A 343 -24.77 12.21 -4.99
C ARG A 343 -25.82 11.78 -3.96
N ALA A 344 -25.55 10.72 -3.19
CA ALA A 344 -26.47 10.22 -2.17
C ALA A 344 -26.56 11.12 -0.92
N HIS A 345 -25.72 12.16 -0.80
CA HIS A 345 -25.70 13.12 0.31
C HIS A 345 -26.25 14.50 -0.09
N VAL A 346 -26.81 14.63 -1.30
CA VAL A 346 -27.52 15.82 -1.81
C VAL A 346 -29.03 15.56 -1.75
#